data_AF-A0A7Y3V4R0-F1
#
_entry.id   AF-A0A7Y3V4R0-F1
#
_cell.length_a   1.000
_cell.length_b   1.000
_cell.length_c   1.000
_cell.angle_alpha   90.00
_cell.angle_beta   90.00
_cell.angle_gamma   90.00
#
_symmetry.space_group_name_H-M   'P 1'
#
loop_
_entity.id
_entity.type
_entity.pdbx_description
1 polymer ?
#
loop_
_entity_poly.entity_id
_entity_poly.type
_entity_poly.pdbx_seq_one_letter_code
_entity_poly.pdbx_strand_id
1 'polypeptide(L)'
;MKSETIDITNKHEKYQFTAYVGHVFSEMGLLGEYETAINIIIKDLKATKTRIDVVAHPVLYMMRHSLELGYKSNFEYFEPYSNRQTSKKILGCHDLQKLHVEFKAHFDLINTALHFDYDLVTEFNKYYNQTTTLINQLGSTEASSFRYTKNTKGQRIFQATETKDVGQIKELYDKAITMLAHTADLISPYTDYKDLINKVPSFQKGIGTVQMTFPSSQLSSMSDKLDEQYEKVDELKWKDKVDGQILIIVTTEDNCYLTPVKE
;
A
#
# COMPACT_ATOMS: atom_id res chain seq x y z
N MET A 1 2.08 -24.37 29.05
CA MET A 1 2.54 -24.68 27.68
C MET A 1 3.87 -25.40 27.79
N LYS A 2 4.06 -26.52 27.07
CA LYS A 2 5.40 -27.09 26.92
C LYS A 2 6.23 -26.10 26.09
N SER A 3 7.47 -25.84 26.49
CA SER A 3 8.39 -25.05 25.68
C SER A 3 8.63 -25.83 24.38
N GLU A 4 8.37 -25.21 23.24
CA GLU A 4 8.93 -25.70 21.98
C GLU A 4 10.43 -25.40 21.97
N THR A 5 11.21 -26.31 21.41
CA THR A 5 12.67 -26.19 21.29
C THR A 5 13.03 -26.25 19.82
N ILE A 6 13.83 -25.30 19.36
CA ILE A 6 14.33 -25.28 17.99
C ILE A 6 15.58 -26.18 17.92
N ASP A 7 15.57 -27.22 17.11
CA ASP A 7 16.75 -28.07 16.86
C ASP A 7 17.69 -27.43 15.85
N ILE A 8 18.67 -26.67 16.34
CA ILE A 8 19.69 -26.02 15.52
C ILE A 8 20.67 -27.00 14.85
N THR A 9 20.65 -28.29 15.21
CA THR A 9 21.49 -29.32 14.58
C THR A 9 20.82 -29.91 13.33
N ASN A 10 19.49 -29.86 13.27
CA ASN A 10 18.72 -30.17 12.07
C ASN A 10 18.93 -29.08 11.01
N LYS A 11 19.50 -29.44 9.85
CA LYS A 11 19.79 -28.48 8.77
C LYS A 11 18.53 -27.78 8.24
N HIS A 12 17.42 -28.51 8.12
CA HIS A 12 16.17 -27.96 7.60
C HIS A 12 15.58 -26.94 8.58
N GLU A 13 15.53 -27.31 9.86
CA GLU A 13 15.01 -26.44 10.91
C GLU A 13 15.91 -25.22 11.13
N LYS A 14 17.23 -25.41 11.14
CA LYS A 14 18.19 -24.29 11.15
C LYS A 14 17.96 -23.32 9.99
N TYR A 15 17.74 -23.83 8.78
CA TYR A 15 17.44 -22.99 7.62
C TYR A 15 16.13 -22.23 7.81
N GLN A 16 15.06 -22.91 8.26
CA GLN A 16 13.76 -22.30 8.54
C GLN A 16 13.84 -21.15 9.56
N PHE A 17 14.68 -21.27 10.58
CA PHE A 17 14.85 -20.26 11.64
C PHE A 17 16.04 -19.32 11.41
N THR A 18 16.60 -19.27 10.19
CA THR A 18 17.61 -18.27 9.80
C THR A 18 16.96 -17.14 9.02
N ALA A 19 16.93 -15.93 9.58
CA ALA A 19 16.35 -14.75 8.94
C ALA A 19 17.42 -13.83 8.32
N TYR A 20 17.15 -13.34 7.12
CA TYR A 20 18.00 -12.39 6.40
C TYR A 20 17.53 -10.95 6.60
N VAL A 21 17.57 -10.46 7.84
CA VAL A 21 16.94 -9.20 8.27
C VAL A 21 17.36 -7.95 7.47
N GLY A 22 18.54 -7.96 6.83
CA GLY A 22 19.01 -6.86 6.00
C GLY A 22 18.44 -6.81 4.57
N HIS A 23 17.59 -7.77 4.18
CA HIS A 23 16.99 -7.85 2.84
C HIS A 23 15.64 -7.09 2.72
N VAL A 24 15.19 -6.43 3.78
CA VAL A 24 13.99 -5.60 3.75
C VAL A 24 14.40 -4.16 3.48
N PHE A 25 14.12 -3.68 2.27
CA PHE A 25 14.60 -2.39 1.77
C PHE A 25 13.54 -1.27 1.79
N SER A 26 12.31 -1.56 2.20
CA SER A 26 11.23 -0.57 2.24
C SER A 26 10.27 -0.79 3.40
N GLU A 27 9.63 0.30 3.82
CA GLU A 27 8.59 0.28 4.85
C GLU A 27 7.37 -0.52 4.41
N MET A 28 7.06 -0.55 3.10
CA MET A 28 6.02 -1.42 2.55
C MET A 28 6.36 -2.91 2.69
N GLY A 29 7.65 -3.27 2.54
CA GLY A 29 8.13 -4.62 2.83
C GLY A 29 7.90 -5.01 4.29
N LEU A 30 8.24 -4.12 5.23
CA LEU A 30 7.98 -4.33 6.65
C LEU A 30 6.48 -4.42 6.98
N LEU A 31 5.63 -3.62 6.34
CA LEU A 31 4.17 -3.74 6.47
C LEU A 31 3.71 -5.17 6.14
N GLY A 32 4.20 -5.75 5.02
CA GLY A 32 3.88 -7.12 4.62
C GLY A 32 4.36 -8.18 5.61
N GLU A 33 5.52 -7.98 6.24
CA GLU A 33 6.01 -8.88 7.30
C GLU A 33 5.11 -8.82 8.55
N TYR A 34 4.69 -7.62 8.98
CA TYR A 34 3.76 -7.47 10.09
C TYR A 34 2.40 -8.10 9.80
N GLU A 35 1.85 -7.87 8.61
CA GLU A 35 0.59 -8.49 8.19
C GLU A 35 0.69 -10.02 8.24
N THR A 36 1.79 -10.57 7.69
CA THR A 36 2.07 -12.01 7.71
C THR A 36 2.14 -12.55 9.13
N ALA A 37 2.86 -11.86 10.04
CA ALA A 37 2.97 -12.25 11.44
C ALA A 37 1.60 -12.27 12.15
N ILE A 38 0.78 -11.23 11.93
CA ILE A 38 -0.59 -11.17 12.46
C ILE A 38 -1.41 -12.35 11.95
N ASN A 39 -1.35 -12.64 10.65
CA ASN A 39 -2.12 -13.73 10.04
C ASN A 39 -1.70 -15.11 10.58
N ILE A 40 -0.39 -15.34 10.81
CA ILE A 40 0.12 -16.56 11.44
C ILE A 40 -0.47 -16.72 12.85
N ILE A 41 -0.43 -15.67 13.67
CA ILE A 41 -0.95 -15.71 15.04
C ILE A 41 -2.46 -15.98 15.05
N ILE A 42 -3.24 -15.26 14.24
CA ILE A 42 -4.69 -15.46 14.18
C ILE A 42 -5.04 -16.88 13.69
N LYS A 43 -4.30 -17.41 12.72
CA LYS A 43 -4.48 -18.79 12.24
C LYS A 43 -4.23 -19.81 13.34
N ASP A 44 -3.14 -19.65 14.09
CA ASP A 44 -2.80 -20.56 15.21
C ASP A 44 -3.84 -20.49 16.34
N LEU A 45 -4.26 -19.29 16.75
CA LEU A 45 -5.30 -19.14 17.77
C LEU A 45 -6.62 -19.81 17.37
N LYS A 46 -7.01 -19.70 16.09
CA LYS A 46 -8.20 -20.38 15.55
C LYS A 46 -8.04 -21.91 15.60
N ALA A 47 -6.87 -22.42 15.19
CA ALA A 47 -6.60 -23.86 15.17
C ALA A 47 -6.58 -24.47 16.58
N THR A 48 -5.98 -23.76 17.53
CA THR A 48 -5.85 -24.20 18.94
C THR A 48 -7.08 -23.85 19.79
N LYS A 49 -8.04 -23.09 19.25
CA LYS A 49 -9.20 -22.54 19.97
C LYS A 49 -8.80 -21.71 21.19
N THR A 50 -7.64 -21.05 21.12
CA THR A 50 -7.11 -20.20 22.19
C THR A 50 -7.75 -18.81 22.13
N ARG A 51 -8.11 -18.26 23.29
CA ARG A 51 -8.64 -16.90 23.38
C ARG A 51 -7.59 -15.87 22.99
N ILE A 52 -7.98 -14.84 22.23
CA ILE A 52 -7.10 -13.77 21.76
C ILE A 52 -6.40 -13.01 22.90
N ASP A 53 -6.96 -13.01 24.12
CA ASP A 53 -6.44 -12.29 25.30
C ASP A 53 -4.97 -12.60 25.61
N VAL A 54 -4.47 -13.79 25.24
CA VAL A 54 -3.07 -14.18 25.49
C VAL A 54 -2.06 -13.40 24.65
N VAL A 55 -2.48 -12.81 23.52
CA VAL A 55 -1.62 -12.09 22.56
C VAL A 55 -2.29 -10.82 22.00
N ALA A 56 -3.38 -10.34 22.60
CA ALA A 56 -4.14 -9.19 22.08
C ALA A 56 -3.28 -7.92 21.96
N HIS A 57 -2.49 -7.60 22.99
CA HIS A 57 -1.60 -6.43 22.97
C HIS A 57 -0.57 -6.48 21.82
N PRO A 58 0.28 -7.52 21.67
CA PRO A 58 1.22 -7.55 20.56
C PRO A 58 0.54 -7.56 19.19
N VAL A 59 -0.59 -8.25 19.01
CA VAL A 59 -1.35 -8.24 17.75
C VAL A 59 -1.85 -6.83 17.41
N LEU A 60 -2.47 -6.13 18.35
CA LEU A 60 -2.97 -4.77 18.15
C LEU A 60 -1.84 -3.76 17.93
N TYR A 61 -0.68 -3.96 18.59
CA TYR A 61 0.52 -3.18 18.32
C TYR A 61 1.00 -3.34 16.88
N MET A 62 1.11 -4.59 16.40
CA MET A 62 1.56 -4.87 15.02
C MET A 62 0.60 -4.28 13.98
N MET A 63 -0.72 -4.38 14.20
CA MET A 63 -1.71 -3.74 13.34
C MET A 63 -1.51 -2.23 13.30
N ARG A 64 -1.39 -1.60 14.46
CA ARG A 64 -1.18 -0.15 14.57
C ARG A 64 0.12 0.28 13.87
N HIS A 65 1.21 -0.45 14.09
CA HIS A 65 2.51 -0.07 13.57
C HIS A 65 2.61 -0.28 12.07
N SER A 66 2.10 -1.39 11.52
CA SER A 66 2.04 -1.60 10.08
C SER A 66 1.24 -0.52 9.34
N LEU A 67 0.14 -0.02 9.90
CA LEU A 67 -0.56 1.14 9.33
C LEU A 67 0.33 2.39 9.25
N GLU A 68 1.12 2.66 10.30
CA GLU A 68 2.08 3.77 10.30
C GLU A 68 3.12 3.63 9.17
N LEU A 69 3.67 2.43 8.98
CA LEU A 69 4.63 2.15 7.90
C LEU A 69 4.00 2.35 6.53
N GLY A 70 2.78 1.84 6.32
CA GLY A 70 2.05 1.98 5.08
C GLY A 70 1.78 3.44 4.71
N TYR A 71 1.39 4.28 5.68
CA TYR A 71 1.23 5.72 5.42
C TYR A 71 2.54 6.37 4.99
N LYS A 72 3.63 6.13 5.72
CA LYS A 72 4.93 6.75 5.42
C LYS A 72 5.47 6.34 4.06
N SER A 73 5.33 5.06 3.71
CA SER A 73 5.72 4.57 2.38
C SER A 73 4.91 5.24 1.27
N ASN A 74 3.62 5.49 1.48
CA ASN A 74 2.79 6.18 0.49
C ASN A 74 3.15 7.66 0.34
N PHE A 75 3.59 8.34 1.41
CA PHE A 75 4.03 9.73 1.30
C PHE A 75 5.20 9.88 0.35
N GLU A 76 6.19 8.99 0.44
CA GLU A 76 7.36 8.98 -0.46
C GLU A 76 6.95 8.90 -1.93
N TYR A 77 5.94 8.09 -2.24
CA TYR A 77 5.39 7.98 -3.59
C TYR A 77 4.54 9.20 -3.98
N PHE A 78 3.74 9.77 -3.07
CA PHE A 78 2.81 10.85 -3.38
C PHE A 78 3.45 12.24 -3.50
N GLU A 79 4.52 12.52 -2.76
CA GLU A 79 5.16 13.86 -2.70
C GLU A 79 5.46 14.48 -4.08
N PRO A 80 6.04 13.76 -5.07
CA PRO A 80 6.31 14.30 -6.40
C PRO A 80 5.05 14.69 -7.19
N TYR A 81 3.92 14.05 -6.87
CA TYR A 81 2.69 14.20 -7.63
C TYR A 81 1.74 15.22 -7.00
N SER A 82 1.70 15.32 -5.67
CA SER A 82 0.85 16.24 -4.93
C SER A 82 1.39 17.67 -4.84
N ASN A 83 2.64 17.91 -5.27
CA ASN A 83 3.36 19.19 -5.08
C ASN A 83 3.34 19.67 -3.62
N ARG A 84 3.36 18.71 -2.69
CA ARG A 84 3.29 18.94 -1.25
C ARG A 84 4.34 18.06 -0.61
N GLN A 85 5.24 18.67 0.15
CA GLN A 85 6.22 17.93 0.94
C GLN A 85 5.59 17.54 2.29
N THR A 86 5.72 16.28 2.69
CA THR A 86 5.37 15.83 4.03
C THR A 86 6.38 16.40 5.02
N SER A 87 5.88 17.12 6.04
CA SER A 87 6.78 17.72 7.01
C SER A 87 7.53 16.66 7.84
N LYS A 88 8.77 16.97 8.25
CA LYS A 88 9.55 16.11 9.18
C LYS A 88 8.78 15.77 10.47
N LYS A 89 7.90 16.67 10.92
CA LYS A 89 7.03 16.44 12.09
C LYS A 89 6.02 15.32 11.84
N ILE A 90 5.48 15.20 10.62
CA ILE A 90 4.56 14.13 10.24
C ILE A 90 5.32 12.82 10.02
N LEU A 91 6.49 12.85 9.36
CA LEU A 91 7.32 11.64 9.16
C LEU A 91 7.81 11.04 10.48
N GLY A 92 8.18 11.88 11.45
CA GLY A 92 8.51 11.47 12.83
C GLY A 92 7.29 11.23 13.72
N CYS A 93 6.06 11.34 13.19
CA CYS A 93 4.85 11.15 13.95
C CYS A 93 4.49 9.67 14.04
N HIS A 94 3.92 9.29 15.18
CA HIS A 94 3.34 7.96 15.41
C HIS A 94 1.81 8.03 15.51
N ASP A 95 1.21 9.19 15.31
CA ASP A 95 -0.23 9.44 15.48
C ASP A 95 -0.97 9.07 14.20
N LEU A 96 -1.67 7.93 14.21
CA LEU A 96 -2.37 7.42 13.04
C LEU A 96 -3.42 8.39 12.49
N GLN A 97 -4.07 9.20 13.35
CA GLN A 97 -5.06 10.17 12.86
C GLN A 97 -4.40 11.24 12.00
N LYS A 98 -3.22 11.73 12.42
CA LYS A 98 -2.47 12.74 11.66
C LYS A 98 -1.92 12.17 10.36
N LEU A 99 -1.38 10.95 10.40
CA LEU A 99 -0.89 10.26 9.20
C LEU A 99 -2.03 10.01 8.20
N HIS A 100 -3.18 9.57 8.69
CA HIS A 100 -4.37 9.33 7.87
C HIS A 100 -4.89 10.60 7.20
N VAL A 101 -4.96 11.71 7.93
CA VAL A 101 -5.35 13.02 7.36
C VAL A 101 -4.34 13.51 6.32
N GLU A 102 -3.04 13.37 6.59
CA GLU A 102 -2.01 13.77 5.62
C GLU A 102 -2.10 12.93 4.34
N PHE A 103 -2.33 11.62 4.47
CA PHE A 103 -2.54 10.71 3.34
C PHE A 103 -3.70 11.16 2.44
N LYS A 104 -4.84 11.55 3.04
CA LYS A 104 -5.98 12.10 2.29
C LYS A 104 -5.62 13.40 1.58
N ALA A 105 -4.88 14.29 2.25
CA ALA A 105 -4.49 15.57 1.69
C ALA A 105 -3.60 15.40 0.45
N HIS A 106 -2.64 14.47 0.48
CA HIS A 106 -1.86 14.12 -0.71
C HIS A 106 -2.74 13.56 -1.82
N PHE A 107 -3.57 12.56 -1.53
CA PHE A 107 -4.47 11.96 -2.52
C PHE A 107 -5.37 13.01 -3.19
N ASP A 108 -5.99 13.90 -2.42
CA ASP A 108 -6.89 14.94 -2.94
C ASP A 108 -6.17 15.96 -3.82
N LEU A 109 -4.94 16.31 -3.47
CA LEU A 109 -4.12 17.21 -4.29
C LEU A 109 -3.74 16.57 -5.63
N ILE A 110 -3.37 15.28 -5.60
CA ILE A 110 -3.06 14.55 -6.85
C ILE A 110 -4.31 14.42 -7.69
N ASN A 111 -5.44 14.02 -7.11
CA ASN A 111 -6.72 13.93 -7.80
C ASN A 111 -7.12 15.28 -8.42
N THR A 112 -6.96 16.38 -7.68
CA THR A 112 -7.26 17.73 -8.21
C THR A 112 -6.39 18.08 -9.41
N ALA A 113 -5.13 17.64 -9.42
CA ALA A 113 -4.18 17.92 -10.48
C ALA A 113 -4.33 16.99 -11.70
N LEU A 114 -4.69 15.73 -11.48
CA LEU A 114 -4.68 14.67 -12.50
C LEU A 114 -6.08 14.18 -12.91
N HIS A 115 -7.12 14.64 -12.22
CA HIS A 115 -8.52 14.33 -12.51
C HIS A 115 -8.82 12.83 -12.55
N PHE A 116 -8.69 12.16 -11.40
CA PHE A 116 -8.98 10.73 -11.31
C PHE A 116 -10.45 10.44 -11.63
N ASP A 117 -10.68 9.24 -12.16
CA ASP A 117 -12.02 8.72 -12.42
C ASP A 117 -12.88 8.73 -11.15
N TYR A 118 -14.17 9.02 -11.35
CA TYR A 118 -15.14 9.10 -10.25
C TYR A 118 -15.21 7.81 -9.42
N ASP A 119 -15.14 6.66 -10.08
CA ASP A 119 -15.24 5.35 -9.42
C ASP A 119 -14.01 5.09 -8.53
N LEU A 120 -12.81 5.46 -9.00
CA LEU A 120 -11.57 5.38 -8.23
C LEU A 120 -11.68 6.22 -6.96
N VAL A 121 -12.09 7.49 -7.09
CA VAL A 121 -12.25 8.41 -5.95
C VAL A 121 -13.31 7.90 -4.98
N THR A 122 -14.41 7.35 -5.48
CA THR A 122 -15.49 6.79 -4.67
C THR A 122 -15.03 5.57 -3.88
N GLU A 123 -14.34 4.64 -4.53
CA GLU A 123 -13.79 3.45 -3.87
C GLU A 123 -12.73 3.80 -2.83
N PHE A 124 -11.80 4.70 -3.18
CA PHE A 124 -10.83 5.21 -2.24
C PHE A 124 -11.49 5.79 -0.97
N ASN A 125 -12.50 6.65 -1.14
CA ASN A 125 -13.20 7.25 -0.01
C ASN A 125 -13.90 6.21 0.88
N LYS A 126 -14.43 5.12 0.30
CA LYS A 126 -15.00 4.01 1.06
C LYS A 126 -13.95 3.35 1.96
N TYR A 127 -12.80 2.98 1.42
CA TYR A 127 -11.71 2.38 2.19
C TYR A 127 -11.12 3.35 3.23
N TYR A 128 -11.01 4.63 2.87
CA TYR A 128 -10.56 5.70 3.76
C TYR A 128 -11.47 5.79 5.00
N ASN A 129 -12.79 5.83 4.80
CA ASN A 129 -13.76 5.92 5.90
C ASN A 129 -13.78 4.66 6.78
N GLN A 130 -13.59 3.47 6.19
CA GLN A 130 -13.44 2.23 6.94
C GLN A 130 -12.15 2.25 7.79
N THR A 131 -11.07 2.78 7.24
CA THR A 131 -9.80 2.96 7.96
C THR A 131 -9.89 4.02 9.05
N THR A 132 -10.67 5.09 8.86
CA THR A 132 -11.00 6.03 9.95
C THR A 132 -11.68 5.30 11.11
N THR A 133 -12.62 4.40 10.81
CA THR A 133 -13.31 3.58 11.82
C THR A 133 -12.33 2.68 12.57
N LEU A 134 -11.41 2.03 11.86
CA LEU A 134 -10.32 1.23 12.45
C LEU A 134 -9.47 2.03 13.42
N ILE A 135 -8.99 3.21 13.00
CA ILE A 135 -8.12 4.06 13.83
C ILE A 135 -8.84 4.45 15.13
N ASN A 136 -10.14 4.74 15.05
CA ASN A 136 -10.96 5.03 16.23
C ASN A 136 -11.10 3.81 17.16
N GLN A 137 -11.24 2.59 16.62
CA GLN A 137 -11.35 1.36 17.40
C GLN A 137 -10.03 0.94 18.08
N LEU A 138 -8.91 1.08 17.38
CA LEU A 138 -7.58 0.94 17.99
C LEU A 138 -7.46 1.91 19.17
N GLY A 139 -7.92 3.15 18.97
CA GLY A 139 -7.92 4.19 19.99
C GLY A 139 -6.51 4.62 20.37
N SER A 140 -6.42 5.63 21.24
CA SER A 140 -5.18 6.21 21.76
C SER A 140 -4.17 6.67 20.69
N THR A 141 -3.97 7.98 20.62
CA THR A 141 -2.95 8.60 19.75
C THR A 141 -1.52 8.40 20.26
N GLU A 142 -1.35 7.81 21.44
CA GLU A 142 -0.05 7.55 22.04
C GLU A 142 0.76 6.53 21.24
N ALA A 143 2.05 6.82 21.02
CA ALA A 143 2.97 5.86 20.40
C ALA A 143 3.13 4.61 21.27
N SER A 144 2.97 4.73 22.59
CA SER A 144 3.14 3.66 23.57
C SER A 144 1.98 2.66 23.60
N SER A 145 0.87 2.96 22.92
CA SER A 145 -0.32 2.09 22.86
C SER A 145 0.04 0.66 22.50
N PHE A 146 -0.50 -0.27 23.28
CA PHE A 146 -0.32 -1.72 23.16
C PHE A 146 1.10 -2.26 23.44
N ARG A 147 2.11 -1.40 23.60
CA ARG A 147 3.47 -1.80 24.01
C ARG A 147 3.64 -1.81 25.52
N TYR A 148 3.01 -0.86 26.19
CA TYR A 148 3.08 -0.70 27.63
C TYR A 148 1.68 -0.61 28.23
N THR A 149 1.58 -0.87 29.52
CA THR A 149 0.30 -0.71 30.25
C THR A 149 0.08 0.74 30.72
N LYS A 150 1.14 1.55 30.73
CA LYS A 150 1.15 2.94 31.18
C LYS A 150 1.87 3.84 30.18
N ASN A 151 1.44 5.10 30.08
CA ASN A 151 2.10 6.13 29.30
C ASN A 151 3.33 6.69 30.03
N THR A 152 4.03 7.64 29.42
CA THR A 152 5.23 8.30 29.98
C THR A 152 4.94 9.08 31.27
N LYS A 153 3.66 9.39 31.55
CA LYS A 153 3.20 10.05 32.78
C LYS A 153 2.78 9.04 33.86
N GLY A 154 2.94 7.73 33.62
CA GLY A 154 2.55 6.67 34.55
C GLY A 154 1.05 6.39 34.60
N GLN A 155 0.26 7.01 33.74
CA GLN A 155 -1.19 6.80 33.65
C GLN A 155 -1.48 5.55 32.82
N ARG A 156 -2.49 4.76 33.19
CA ARG A 156 -2.92 3.60 32.39
C ARG A 156 -3.35 4.07 31.01
N ILE A 157 -2.88 3.38 29.96
CA ILE A 157 -3.28 3.68 28.58
C ILE A 157 -4.71 3.20 28.32
N PHE A 158 -5.03 1.99 28.78
CA PHE A 158 -6.37 1.40 28.68
C PHE A 158 -6.95 1.16 30.08
N GLN A 159 -8.26 1.34 30.22
CA GLN A 159 -8.95 1.09 31.48
C GLN A 159 -9.09 -0.43 31.71
N ALA A 160 -9.16 -0.86 32.97
CA ALA A 160 -9.27 -2.29 33.29
C ALA A 160 -10.59 -2.93 32.80
N THR A 161 -11.63 -2.12 32.60
CA THR A 161 -12.93 -2.52 32.05
C THR A 161 -13.02 -2.38 30.54
N GLU A 162 -11.99 -1.84 29.88
CA GLU A 162 -11.99 -1.67 28.45
C GLU A 162 -11.89 -3.03 27.76
N THR A 163 -12.73 -3.25 26.76
CA THR A 163 -12.71 -4.43 25.90
C THR A 163 -12.65 -3.97 24.45
N LYS A 164 -11.98 -4.75 23.60
CA LYS A 164 -11.89 -4.49 22.16
C LYS A 164 -12.26 -5.75 21.40
N ASP A 165 -13.11 -5.60 20.39
CA ASP A 165 -13.42 -6.67 19.44
C ASP A 165 -12.27 -6.81 18.43
N VAL A 166 -11.29 -7.64 18.75
CA VAL A 166 -10.14 -7.88 17.87
C VAL A 166 -10.56 -8.51 16.53
N GLY A 167 -11.69 -9.23 16.48
CA GLY A 167 -12.22 -9.80 15.25
C GLY A 167 -12.68 -8.71 14.28
N GLN A 168 -13.48 -7.77 14.77
CA GLN A 168 -13.91 -6.62 13.96
C GLN A 168 -12.72 -5.73 13.57
N ILE A 169 -11.78 -5.49 14.49
CA ILE A 169 -10.56 -4.73 14.22
C ILE A 169 -9.75 -5.39 13.09
N LYS A 170 -9.59 -6.72 13.09
CA LYS A 170 -8.89 -7.44 12.02
C LYS A 170 -9.57 -7.26 10.66
N GLU A 171 -10.89 -7.34 10.60
CA GLU A 171 -11.62 -7.17 9.34
C GLU A 171 -11.42 -5.77 8.74
N LEU A 172 -11.45 -4.72 9.58
CA LEU A 172 -11.18 -3.36 9.15
C LEU A 172 -9.70 -3.15 8.81
N TYR A 173 -8.80 -3.80 9.55
CA TYR A 173 -7.36 -3.80 9.27
C TYR A 173 -7.04 -4.35 7.88
N ASP A 174 -7.65 -5.47 7.49
CA ASP A 174 -7.40 -6.07 6.16
C ASP A 174 -7.80 -5.14 5.01
N LYS A 175 -8.90 -4.41 5.20
CA LYS A 175 -9.34 -3.36 4.26
C LYS A 175 -8.38 -2.18 4.25
N ALA A 176 -7.86 -1.77 5.40
CA ALA A 176 -6.87 -0.70 5.50
C ALA A 176 -5.54 -1.08 4.84
N ILE A 177 -5.09 -2.34 5.00
CA ILE A 177 -3.90 -2.85 4.31
C ILE A 177 -4.13 -2.87 2.80
N THR A 178 -5.29 -3.33 2.34
CA THR A 178 -5.66 -3.27 0.91
C THR A 178 -5.52 -1.85 0.35
N MET A 179 -6.07 -0.85 1.07
CA MET A 179 -5.96 0.55 0.68
C MET A 179 -4.49 1.01 0.61
N LEU A 180 -3.72 0.79 1.69
CA LEU A 180 -2.35 1.29 1.79
C LEU A 180 -1.39 0.61 0.81
N ALA A 181 -1.59 -0.68 0.53
CA ALA A 181 -0.74 -1.44 -0.38
C ALA A 181 -1.01 -1.09 -1.85
N HIS A 182 -2.27 -0.79 -2.21
CA HIS A 182 -2.67 -0.69 -3.63
C HIS A 182 -3.02 0.72 -4.12
N THR A 183 -3.10 1.73 -3.25
CA THR A 183 -3.44 3.09 -3.72
C THR A 183 -2.41 3.61 -4.73
N ALA A 184 -1.11 3.35 -4.51
CA ALA A 184 -0.07 3.75 -5.46
C ALA A 184 -0.28 3.10 -6.84
N ASP A 185 -0.52 1.79 -6.88
CA ASP A 185 -0.79 1.05 -8.12
C ASP A 185 -2.05 1.57 -8.84
N LEU A 186 -3.11 1.88 -8.08
CA LEU A 186 -4.38 2.37 -8.64
C LEU A 186 -4.26 3.75 -9.29
N ILE A 187 -3.42 4.62 -8.75
CA ILE A 187 -3.21 5.96 -9.30
C ILE A 187 -2.04 6.03 -10.30
N SER A 188 -1.24 4.96 -10.39
CA SER A 188 -0.06 4.92 -11.27
C SER A 188 -0.38 5.24 -12.72
N PRO A 189 -1.52 4.82 -13.32
CA PRO A 189 -1.86 5.20 -14.69
C PRO A 189 -1.86 6.72 -14.93
N TYR A 190 -2.28 7.50 -13.93
CA TYR A 190 -2.36 8.96 -14.01
C TYR A 190 -0.99 9.61 -13.77
N THR A 191 -0.24 9.10 -12.80
CA THR A 191 1.09 9.63 -12.47
C THR A 191 2.10 9.31 -13.56
N ASP A 192 2.03 8.11 -14.13
CA ASP A 192 2.87 7.68 -15.26
C ASP A 192 2.57 8.53 -16.50
N TYR A 193 1.30 8.93 -16.69
CA TYR A 193 0.93 9.87 -17.74
C TYR A 193 1.52 11.25 -17.50
N LYS A 194 1.48 11.77 -16.27
CA LYS A 194 2.16 13.03 -15.92
C LYS A 194 3.66 12.94 -16.20
N ASP A 195 4.30 11.83 -15.86
CA ASP A 195 5.73 11.61 -16.12
C ASP A 195 6.04 11.53 -17.62
N LEU A 196 5.19 10.87 -18.39
CA LEU A 196 5.28 10.84 -19.86
C LEU A 196 5.23 12.25 -20.44
N ILE A 197 4.24 13.07 -20.06
CA ILE A 197 4.10 14.44 -20.58
C ILE A 197 5.30 15.32 -20.18
N ASN A 198 5.85 15.14 -18.98
CA ASN A 198 7.05 15.86 -18.55
C ASN A 198 8.28 15.48 -19.39
N LYS A 199 8.43 14.19 -19.74
CA LYS A 199 9.56 13.68 -20.54
C LYS A 199 9.40 13.97 -22.03
N VAL A 200 8.17 13.96 -22.55
CA VAL A 200 7.86 14.18 -23.96
C VAL A 200 6.77 15.26 -24.09
N PRO A 201 7.10 16.55 -23.87
CA PRO A 201 6.10 17.63 -23.91
C PRO A 201 5.42 17.84 -25.27
N SER A 202 6.01 17.32 -26.34
CA SER A 202 5.43 17.32 -27.68
C SER A 202 4.30 16.31 -27.87
N PHE A 203 4.16 15.33 -26.95
CA PHE A 203 3.09 14.35 -26.99
C PHE A 203 1.80 14.96 -26.43
N GLN A 204 0.77 15.11 -27.27
CA GLN A 204 -0.50 15.77 -26.91
C GLN A 204 -1.74 14.94 -27.21
N LYS A 205 -1.59 13.70 -27.68
CA LYS A 205 -2.72 12.87 -28.15
C LYS A 205 -3.33 11.98 -27.08
N GLY A 206 -2.68 11.83 -25.93
CA GLY A 206 -3.13 10.95 -24.86
C GLY A 206 -4.42 11.41 -24.19
N ILE A 207 -5.14 10.48 -23.58
CA ILE A 207 -6.40 10.75 -22.88
C ILE A 207 -6.25 11.01 -21.37
N GLY A 208 -5.03 11.03 -20.83
CA GLY A 208 -4.78 11.34 -19.41
C GLY A 208 -4.23 10.18 -18.58
N THR A 209 -4.07 9.00 -19.17
CA THR A 209 -3.60 7.79 -18.47
C THR A 209 -2.57 7.00 -19.29
N VAL A 210 -1.77 6.20 -18.59
CA VAL A 210 -0.87 5.18 -19.14
C VAL A 210 -1.38 3.84 -18.68
N GLN A 211 -1.55 2.91 -19.61
CA GLN A 211 -1.99 1.55 -19.30
C GLN A 211 -0.84 0.68 -18.80
N MET A 212 0.38 0.94 -19.28
CA MET A 212 1.56 0.19 -18.89
C MET A 212 2.84 0.99 -19.11
N THR A 213 3.76 0.89 -18.17
CA THR A 213 5.14 1.39 -18.29
C THR A 213 6.12 0.22 -18.24
N PHE A 214 7.10 0.19 -19.14
CA PHE A 214 8.13 -0.86 -19.15
C PHE A 214 9.48 -0.34 -19.70
N PRO A 215 10.61 -0.98 -19.39
CA PRO A 215 11.92 -0.56 -19.89
C PRO A 215 12.00 -0.62 -21.41
N SER A 216 12.67 0.35 -22.03
CA SER A 216 12.85 0.39 -23.50
C SER A 216 13.55 -0.85 -24.05
N SER A 217 14.40 -1.51 -23.26
CA SER A 217 15.04 -2.78 -23.62
C SER A 217 14.08 -3.96 -23.80
N GLN A 218 12.83 -3.84 -23.31
CA GLN A 218 11.78 -4.85 -23.43
C GLN A 218 10.80 -4.56 -24.57
N LEU A 219 11.03 -3.52 -25.38
CA LEU A 219 10.07 -3.09 -26.41
C LEU A 219 9.65 -4.23 -27.33
N SER A 220 10.60 -4.97 -27.91
CA SER A 220 10.28 -6.04 -28.86
C SER A 220 9.40 -7.13 -28.21
N SER A 221 9.77 -7.61 -27.02
CA SER A 221 9.03 -8.67 -26.34
C SER A 221 7.66 -8.21 -25.83
N MET A 222 7.51 -6.93 -25.54
CA MET A 222 6.22 -6.34 -25.17
C MET A 222 5.33 -6.14 -26.40
N SER A 223 5.87 -5.70 -27.53
CA SER A 223 5.12 -5.59 -28.79
C SER A 223 4.56 -6.95 -29.22
N ASP A 224 5.32 -8.03 -29.09
CA ASP A 224 4.85 -9.39 -29.39
C ASP A 224 3.62 -9.77 -28.52
N LYS A 225 3.67 -9.45 -27.22
CA LYS A 225 2.53 -9.68 -26.30
C LYS A 225 1.32 -8.81 -26.63
N LEU A 226 1.54 -7.58 -27.10
CA LEU A 226 0.46 -6.69 -27.50
C LEU A 226 -0.21 -7.18 -28.79
N ASP A 227 0.54 -7.77 -29.72
CA ASP A 227 -0.02 -8.39 -30.93
C ASP A 227 -0.93 -9.59 -30.61
N GLU A 228 -0.68 -10.31 -29.50
CA GLU A 228 -1.57 -11.38 -29.02
C GLU A 228 -2.90 -10.83 -28.46
N GLN A 229 -2.85 -9.68 -27.79
CA GLN A 229 -4.00 -9.11 -27.07
C GLN A 229 -4.85 -8.20 -27.96
N TYR A 230 -4.20 -7.33 -28.73
CA TYR A 230 -4.81 -6.24 -29.47
C TYR A 230 -4.77 -6.45 -30.98
N GLU A 231 -5.49 -5.63 -31.75
CA GLU A 231 -5.37 -5.60 -33.20
C GLU A 231 -4.23 -4.63 -33.57
N LYS A 232 -3.20 -5.14 -34.23
CA LYS A 232 -2.07 -4.31 -34.67
C LYS A 232 -2.50 -3.38 -35.80
N VAL A 233 -2.27 -2.08 -35.62
CA VAL A 233 -2.57 -1.04 -36.62
C VAL A 233 -1.27 -0.54 -37.28
N ASP A 234 -0.19 -0.43 -36.50
CA ASP A 234 1.15 -0.02 -36.94
C ASP A 234 2.21 -0.64 -35.99
N GLU A 235 3.50 -0.39 -36.22
CA GLU A 235 4.59 -0.94 -35.40
C GLU A 235 4.48 -0.58 -33.91
N LEU A 236 4.00 0.63 -33.59
CA LEU A 236 3.83 1.14 -32.23
C LEU A 236 2.38 1.54 -31.93
N LYS A 237 1.43 0.98 -32.66
CA LYS A 237 0.01 1.33 -32.57
C LYS A 237 -0.88 0.10 -32.63
N TRP A 238 -1.78 0.01 -31.66
CA TRP A 238 -2.76 -1.07 -31.55
C TRP A 238 -4.16 -0.50 -31.37
N LYS A 239 -5.16 -1.34 -31.63
CA LYS A 239 -6.56 -1.08 -31.37
C LYS A 239 -7.09 -2.14 -30.42
N ASP A 240 -7.75 -1.70 -29.35
CA ASP A 240 -8.46 -2.57 -28.44
C ASP A 240 -9.67 -3.21 -29.15
N LYS A 241 -9.79 -4.53 -29.03
CA LYS A 241 -10.82 -5.32 -29.71
C LYS A 241 -12.21 -5.16 -29.08
N VAL A 242 -12.28 -4.69 -27.84
CA VAL A 242 -13.49 -4.60 -27.03
C VAL A 242 -14.12 -3.21 -27.12
N ASP A 243 -13.36 -2.17 -26.79
CA ASP A 243 -13.88 -0.79 -26.76
C ASP A 243 -13.47 0.04 -28.00
N GLY A 244 -12.60 -0.50 -28.86
CA GLY A 244 -12.11 0.17 -30.05
C GLY A 244 -11.05 1.25 -29.79
N GLN A 245 -10.60 1.42 -28.54
CA GLN A 245 -9.64 2.42 -28.12
C GLN A 245 -8.29 2.20 -28.82
N ILE A 246 -7.73 3.28 -29.37
CA ILE A 246 -6.38 3.25 -29.95
C ILE A 246 -5.36 3.38 -28.83
N LEU A 247 -4.39 2.48 -28.83
CA LEU A 247 -3.23 2.45 -27.94
C LEU A 247 -1.97 2.74 -28.75
N ILE A 248 -1.07 3.54 -28.20
CA ILE A 248 0.26 3.74 -28.77
C ILE A 248 1.35 3.52 -27.74
N ILE A 249 2.52 3.10 -28.21
CA ILE A 249 3.74 3.18 -27.41
C ILE A 249 4.43 4.52 -27.67
N VAL A 250 4.73 5.25 -26.59
CA VAL A 250 5.64 6.40 -26.61
C VAL A 250 6.94 5.99 -25.95
N THR A 251 8.05 6.09 -26.68
CA THR A 251 9.37 5.69 -26.20
C THR A 251 10.16 6.89 -25.70
N THR A 252 10.83 6.72 -24.56
CA THR A 252 11.84 7.60 -23.98
C THR A 252 13.18 6.84 -23.89
N GLU A 253 14.25 7.50 -23.45
CA GLU A 253 15.58 6.88 -23.34
C GLU A 253 15.53 5.56 -22.54
N ASP A 254 14.91 5.59 -21.35
CA ASP A 254 14.89 4.42 -20.46
C ASP A 254 13.57 3.63 -20.47
N ASN A 255 12.45 4.27 -20.84
CA ASN A 255 11.12 3.69 -20.67
C ASN A 255 10.23 3.82 -21.91
N CYS A 256 9.34 2.87 -22.07
CA CYS A 256 8.21 2.90 -22.98
C CYS A 256 6.90 3.02 -22.20
N TYR A 257 5.96 3.80 -22.76
CA TYR A 257 4.66 4.08 -22.17
C TYR A 257 3.58 3.65 -23.16
N LEU A 258 2.79 2.64 -22.80
CA LEU A 258 1.58 2.27 -23.54
C LEU A 258 0.43 3.16 -23.06
N THR A 259 -0.06 4.05 -23.93
CA THR A 259 -1.07 5.04 -23.57
C THR A 259 -2.22 5.06 -24.58
N PRO A 260 -3.48 5.12 -24.11
CA PRO A 260 -4.62 5.38 -24.97
C PRO A 260 -4.63 6.81 -25.52
N VAL A 261 -5.05 6.96 -26.77
CA VAL A 261 -5.09 8.25 -27.50
C VAL A 261 -6.45 8.55 -28.10
N LYS A 262 -6.76 9.85 -28.27
CA LYS A 262 -7.94 10.27 -29.04
C LYS A 262 -7.75 9.93 -30.51
N GLU A 263 -8.80 9.42 -31.15
CA GLU A 263 -8.85 9.26 -32.61
C GLU A 263 -8.70 10.59 -33.35
#